data_AF-A0AAN8M6R4-F1
#
_entry.id   AF-A0AAN8M6R4-F1
#
_cell.length_a   1.000
_cell.length_b   1.000
_cell.length_c   1.000
_cell.angle_alpha   90.00
_cell.angle_beta   90.00
_cell.angle_gamma   90.00
#
_symmetry.space_group_name_H-M   'P 1'
#
loop_
_entity.id
_entity.type
_entity.pdbx_description
1 polymer ?
#
loop_
_entity_poly.entity_id
_entity_poly.type
_entity_poly.pdbx_seq_one_letter_code
_entity_poly.pdbx_strand_id
1 'polypeptide(L)' 'MSRFDANEFGEVGPFLCKTDLELLAAKTIAFDGKKRAWVPDEKEAYIEVEIKELDRDKVIVETKDRR' A
#
# COMPACT_ATOMS: atom_id res chain seq x y z
N MET A 1 5.62 11.55 -22.17
CA MET A 1 5.11 10.17 -22.32
C MET A 1 6.00 9.24 -21.52
N SER A 2 5.45 8.20 -20.90
CA SER A 2 6.23 7.14 -20.24
C SER A 2 7.31 6.63 -21.19
N ARG A 3 8.52 6.35 -20.68
CA ARG A 3 9.64 5.84 -21.50
C ARG A 3 9.38 4.43 -22.03
N PHE A 4 8.39 3.72 -21.47
CA PHE A 4 7.93 2.41 -21.89
C PHE A 4 6.41 2.45 -22.01
N ASP A 5 5.89 2.15 -23.20
CA ASP A 5 4.46 1.91 -23.40
C ASP A 5 4.21 0.40 -23.20
N ALA A 6 3.38 0.04 -22.22
CA ALA A 6 3.04 -1.34 -21.93
C ALA A 6 2.38 -2.05 -23.14
N ASN A 7 1.79 -1.28 -24.07
CA ASN A 7 1.19 -1.81 -25.30
C ASN A 7 2.21 -2.43 -26.25
N GLU A 8 3.49 -2.02 -26.21
CA GLU A 8 4.55 -2.62 -27.03
C GLU A 8 4.82 -4.09 -26.68
N PHE A 9 4.40 -4.52 -25.51
CA PHE A 9 4.59 -5.88 -25.00
C PHE A 9 3.40 -6.81 -25.28
N GLY A 10 2.36 -6.34 -25.99
CA GLY A 10 1.20 -7.15 -26.34
C GLY A 10 0.51 -7.78 -25.12
N GLU A 11 0.16 -9.07 -25.20
CA GLU A 11 -0.59 -9.78 -24.14
C GLU A 11 0.15 -9.86 -22.80
N VAL A 12 1.49 -9.74 -22.78
CA VAL A 12 2.26 -9.79 -21.53
C VAL A 12 2.39 -8.43 -20.83
N GLY A 13 2.04 -7.33 -21.51
CA GLY A 13 2.13 -5.97 -20.99
C GLY A 13 1.53 -5.76 -19.59
N PRO A 14 0.31 -6.26 -19.30
CA PRO A 14 -0.34 -6.09 -17.99
C PRO A 14 0.38 -6.78 -16.83
N PHE A 15 1.21 -7.80 -17.10
CA PHE A 15 2.02 -8.47 -16.08
C PHE A 15 3.32 -7.71 -15.78
N LEU A 16 3.78 -6.90 -16.73
CA LEU A 16 4.99 -6.08 -16.60
C LEU A 16 4.70 -4.72 -15.96
N CYS A 17 3.58 -4.09 -16.35
CA CYS A 17 3.20 -2.75 -15.91
C CYS A 17 1.69 -2.62 -15.77
N LYS A 18 1.25 -1.88 -14.74
CA LYS A 18 -0.14 -1.47 -14.60
C LYS A 18 -0.50 -0.38 -15.60
N THR A 19 -1.77 -0.34 -15.99
CA THR A 19 -2.30 0.71 -16.87
C THR A 19 -2.26 2.08 -16.19
N ASP A 20 -2.22 3.15 -16.97
CA ASP A 20 -2.24 4.51 -16.42
C ASP A 20 -3.47 4.77 -15.54
N LEU A 21 -4.61 4.17 -15.87
CA LEU A 21 -5.83 4.27 -15.08
C LEU A 21 -5.70 3.56 -13.73
N GLU A 22 -5.16 2.34 -13.70
CA GLU A 22 -4.89 1.61 -12.45
C GLU A 22 -3.86 2.34 -11.58
N LEU A 23 -2.80 2.89 -12.21
CA LEU A 23 -1.79 3.68 -11.52
C LEU A 23 -2.36 4.97 -10.94
N LEU A 24 -3.22 5.68 -11.69
CA LEU A 24 -3.90 6.88 -11.21
C LEU A 24 -4.77 6.52 -10.02
N ALA A 25 -5.63 5.51 -10.16
CA ALA A 25 -6.53 5.05 -9.10
C ALA A 25 -5.75 4.72 -7.82
N ALA A 26 -4.64 3.98 -7.93
CA ALA A 26 -3.80 3.60 -6.79
C ALA A 26 -3.10 4.80 -6.13
N LYS A 27 -2.63 5.77 -6.91
CA LYS A 27 -1.92 6.95 -6.40
C LYS A 27 -2.84 7.98 -5.75
N THR A 28 -4.12 8.01 -6.13
CA THR A 28 -5.10 8.96 -5.60
C THR A 28 -5.85 8.45 -4.36
N ILE A 29 -5.53 7.24 -3.88
CA ILE A 29 -6.12 6.72 -2.64
C ILE A 29 -5.74 7.63 -1.48
N ALA A 30 -6.73 7.96 -0.63
CA ALA A 30 -6.49 8.77 0.56
C ALA A 30 -5.49 8.05 1.49
N PHE A 31 -4.39 8.73 1.79
CA PHE A 31 -3.30 8.19 2.59
C PHE A 31 -2.84 9.22 3.61
N ASP A 32 -2.99 8.91 4.90
CA ASP A 32 -2.42 9.69 5.99
C ASP A 32 -1.09 9.04 6.43
N GLY A 33 0.02 9.64 5.99
CA GLY A 33 1.37 9.15 6.29
C GLY A 33 1.77 9.20 7.75
N LYS A 34 1.01 9.89 8.62
CA LYS A 34 1.24 9.88 10.08
C LYS A 34 0.51 8.73 10.77
N LYS A 35 -0.55 8.21 10.16
CA LYS A 35 -1.38 7.14 10.75
C LYS A 35 -1.10 5.77 10.15
N ARG A 36 -0.67 5.70 8.89
CA ARG A 36 -0.38 4.43 8.21
C ARG A 36 1.04 3.98 8.51
N ALA A 37 1.18 2.78 9.08
CA ALA A 37 2.47 2.22 9.46
C ALA A 37 2.54 0.71 9.20
N TRP A 38 3.76 0.18 9.24
CA TRP A 38 4.02 -1.25 9.25
C TRP A 38 4.54 -1.64 10.63
N VAL A 39 3.94 -2.66 11.24
CA VAL A 39 4.36 -3.20 12.54
C VAL A 39 4.71 -4.68 12.41
N PRO A 40 5.66 -5.18 13.21
CA PRO A 40 5.99 -6.60 13.20
C PRO A 40 4.79 -7.44 13.67
N ASP A 41 4.58 -8.59 13.02
CA ASP A 41 3.55 -9.58 13.35
C ASP A 41 4.15 -11.00 13.37
N GLU A 42 3.62 -11.86 14.24
CA GLU A 42 4.16 -13.20 14.45
C GLU A 42 3.88 -14.16 13.27
N LYS A 43 2.83 -13.93 12.49
CA LYS A 43 2.39 -14.82 11.38
C LYS A 43 2.84 -14.30 10.02
N GLU A 44 2.73 -12.99 9.80
CA GLU A 44 2.98 -12.35 8.50
C GLU A 44 4.29 -11.55 8.44
N ALA A 45 5.14 -11.64 9.48
CA ALA A 45 6.36 -10.85 9.71
C ALA A 45 6.10 -9.35 9.89
N TYR A 46 5.36 -8.71 8.97
CA TYR A 46 4.92 -7.32 9.06
C TYR A 46 3.52 -7.15 8.49
N ILE A 47 2.69 -6.38 9.19
CA ILE A 47 1.33 -6.03 8.75
C ILE A 47 1.16 -4.52 8.63
N GLU A 48 0.33 -4.09 7.68
CA GLU A 48 -0.09 -2.70 7.55
C GLU A 48 -1.17 -2.40 8.58
N VAL A 49 -0.98 -1.34 9.36
CA VAL A 49 -1.87 -0.93 10.45
C VAL A 49 -2.19 0.57 10.40
N GLU A 50 -3.25 0.95 11.09
CA GLU A 50 -3.62 2.34 11.31
C GLU A 50 -3.44 2.73 12.79
N ILE A 51 -2.67 3.78 13.06
CA ILE A 51 -2.42 4.29 14.41
C ILE A 51 -3.67 5.01 14.92
N LYS A 52 -4.20 4.53 16.05
CA LYS A 52 -5.34 5.16 16.74
C LYS A 52 -4.85 6.15 17.80
N GLU A 53 -3.91 5.72 18.63
CA GLU A 53 -3.46 6.48 19.79
C GLU A 53 -1.96 6.32 20.03
N LEU A 54 -1.37 7.35 20.63
CA LEU A 54 0.03 7.41 21.02
C LEU A 54 0.07 7.63 22.53
N ASP A 55 0.56 6.64 23.28
CA ASP A 55 0.79 6.74 24.73
C ASP A 55 2.29 6.75 24.99
N ARG A 56 2.87 7.95 25.00
CA ARG A 56 4.31 8.20 25.26
C ARG A 56 5.24 7.35 24.39
N ASP A 57 5.66 6.18 24.89
CA ASP A 57 6.56 5.22 24.27
C ASP A 57 5.84 4.07 23.54
N LYS A 58 4.50 4.02 23.63
CA LYS A 58 3.66 2.96 23.06
C LYS A 58 2.70 3.52 22.02
N VAL A 59 2.39 2.69 21.04
CA VAL A 59 1.48 3.02 19.94
C VAL A 59 0.36 1.99 19.93
N ILE A 60 -0.89 2.45 19.98
CA ILE A 60 -2.07 1.60 19.85
C ILE A 60 -2.52 1.68 18.40
N VAL A 61 -2.57 0.51 17.75
CA VAL A 61 -2.87 0.39 16.33
C VAL A 61 -4.10 -0.49 16.11
N GLU A 62 -4.83 -0.23 15.04
CA GLU A 62 -5.87 -1.11 14.53
C GLU A 62 -5.30 -1.99 13.42
N THR A 63 -5.38 -3.30 13.63
CA THR A 63 -5.01 -4.32 12.65
C THR A 63 -6.20 -4.59 11.72
N LYS A 64 -5.93 -4.87 10.44
CA LYS A 64 -6.99 -5.15 9.45
C LYS A 64 -7.83 -6.38 9.82
N ASP A 65 -7.24 -7.33 10.57
CA ASP A 65 -7.88 -8.57 11.00
C ASP A 65 -8.82 -8.42 12.21
N ARG A 66 -8.89 -7.23 12.84
CA ARG A 66 -9.67 -6.97 14.07
C ARG A 66 -9.48 -8.03 15.17
N ARG A 67 -8.28 -8.61 15.26
CA ARG A 67 -7.91 -9.53 16.34
C ARG A 67 -7.50 -8.78 17.60
#